data_AF-A0A2V7K8F1-F1
#
_entry.id   AF-A0A2V7K8F1-F1
#
_cell.length_a   1.000
_cell.length_b   1.000
_cell.length_c   1.000
_cell.angle_alpha   90.00
_cell.angle_beta   90.00
_cell.angle_gamma   90.00
#
_symmetry.space_group_name_H-M   'P 1'
#
loop_
_entity.id
_entity.type
_entity.pdbx_description
1 polymer ?
#
loop_
_entity_poly.entity_id
_entity_poly.type
_entity_poly.pdbx_seq_one_letter_code
_entity_poly.pdbx_strand_id
1 'polypeptide(L)'
;MAKFLRLHRNDLPTCARVERAREVVGRRRPDVRAWKLMLALGEPARQRTLARRVAKPDGGALQSLIVGRLLEVAQGFVRRKLDDEVGLRVAATRDGSSYLDARMRLLEFLDTAADSLTPDDCEEFVLPRIAAWDIELETRAMRIVLRS
;
A
#
# COMPACT_ATOMS: atom_id res chain seq x y z
N MET A 1 13.17 33.98 -4.62
CA MET A 1 12.00 33.70 -5.48
C MET A 1 11.93 32.20 -5.72
N ALA A 2 10.97 31.49 -5.11
CA ALA A 2 10.76 30.08 -5.40
C ALA A 2 10.13 29.94 -6.80
N LYS A 3 10.84 29.32 -7.74
CA LYS A 3 10.28 28.93 -9.03
C LYS A 3 9.43 27.67 -8.80
N PHE A 4 8.10 27.82 -8.81
CA PHE A 4 7.20 26.68 -8.76
C PHE A 4 7.25 25.95 -10.11
N LEU A 5 7.60 24.66 -10.09
CA LEU A 5 7.44 23.77 -11.23
C LEU A 5 5.94 23.69 -11.55
N ARG A 6 5.54 24.25 -12.70
CA ARG A 6 4.18 24.05 -13.24
C ARG A 6 4.08 22.63 -13.79
N LEU A 7 3.85 21.67 -12.90
CA LEU A 7 3.58 20.29 -13.28
C LEU A 7 2.18 20.20 -13.89
N HIS A 8 2.05 19.49 -15.02
CA HIS A 8 0.75 19.18 -15.59
C HIS A 8 -0.04 18.25 -14.63
N ARG A 9 -1.37 18.24 -14.71
CA ARG A 9 -2.25 17.51 -13.76
C ARG A 9 -1.91 16.02 -13.63
N ASN A 10 -1.42 15.41 -14.71
CA ASN A 10 -1.05 13.99 -14.76
C ASN A 10 0.41 13.73 -14.33
N ASP A 11 1.24 14.78 -14.29
CA ASP A 11 2.63 14.68 -13.86
C ASP A 11 2.74 14.81 -12.34
N LEU A 12 1.82 15.52 -11.70
CA LEU A 12 1.74 15.67 -10.24
C LEU A 12 1.71 14.32 -9.49
N PRO A 13 0.81 13.36 -9.81
CA PRO A 13 0.82 12.05 -9.15
C PRO A 13 2.11 11.27 -9.40
N THR A 14 2.71 11.44 -10.58
CA THR A 14 3.95 10.76 -10.96
C THR A 14 5.14 11.33 -10.18
N CYS A 15 5.25 12.66 -10.10
CA CYS A 15 6.27 13.36 -9.32
C CYS A 15 6.11 13.10 -7.83
N ALA A 16 4.91 13.16 -7.28
CA ALA A 16 4.64 12.81 -5.88
C ALA A 16 5.04 11.37 -5.57
N ARG A 17 4.76 10.42 -6.49
CA ARG A 17 5.22 9.04 -6.37
C ARG A 17 6.75 8.93 -6.41
N VAL A 18 7.41 9.67 -7.31
CA VAL A 18 8.88 9.68 -7.43
C VAL A 18 9.53 10.32 -6.20
N GLU A 19 8.98 11.40 -5.66
CA GLU A 19 9.47 12.03 -4.43
C GLU A 19 9.29 11.12 -3.22
N ARG A 20 8.11 10.52 -3.05
CA ARG A 20 7.89 9.50 -2.00
C ARG A 20 8.86 8.33 -2.16
N ALA A 21 9.05 7.81 -3.38
CA ALA A 21 10.00 6.74 -3.64
C ALA A 21 11.46 7.14 -3.34
N ARG A 22 11.80 8.43 -3.45
CA ARG A 22 13.11 8.99 -3.09
C ARG A 22 13.24 9.18 -1.57
N GLU A 23 12.18 9.57 -0.88
CA GLU A 23 12.13 9.63 0.60
C GLU A 23 12.22 8.23 1.24
N VAL A 24 11.72 7.19 0.57
CA VAL A 24 11.69 5.79 1.06
C VAL A 24 13.08 5.16 1.24
N VAL A 25 14.16 5.83 0.84
CA VAL A 25 15.52 5.39 1.19
C VAL A 25 15.89 5.91 2.59
N GLY A 26 15.24 5.37 3.64
CA GLY A 26 15.52 5.84 5.01
C GLY A 26 14.76 5.22 6.20
N ARG A 27 15.23 4.04 6.65
CA ARG A 27 15.35 3.59 8.07
C ARG A 27 14.19 2.95 8.87
N ARG A 28 12.90 3.19 8.65
CA ARG A 28 11.87 2.60 9.53
C ARG A 28 11.25 1.32 8.95
N ARG A 29 11.24 0.24 9.74
CA ARG A 29 10.58 -1.02 9.36
C ARG A 29 9.06 -0.82 9.39
N PRO A 30 8.30 -1.50 8.51
CA PRO A 30 6.84 -1.56 8.61
C PRO A 30 6.38 -1.99 10.01
N ASP A 31 5.19 -1.52 10.41
CA ASP A 31 4.58 -1.94 11.67
C ASP A 31 4.52 -3.47 11.77
N VAL A 32 4.82 -4.00 12.97
CA VAL A 32 4.94 -5.44 13.19
C VAL A 32 3.59 -6.14 13.04
N ARG A 33 2.49 -5.51 13.44
CA ARG A 33 1.13 -6.08 13.30
C ARG A 33 0.66 -5.99 11.85
N ALA A 34 0.87 -4.86 11.18
CA ALA A 34 0.58 -4.72 9.75
C ALA A 34 1.34 -5.77 8.92
N TRP A 35 2.63 -5.97 9.22
CA TRP A 35 3.44 -7.01 8.61
C TRP A 35 2.89 -8.42 8.81
N LYS A 36 2.43 -8.75 10.02
CA LYS A 36 1.84 -10.08 10.30
C LYS A 36 0.59 -10.33 9.47
N LEU A 37 -0.29 -9.33 9.34
CA LEU A 37 -1.50 -9.43 8.50
C LEU A 37 -1.14 -9.68 7.03
N MET A 38 -0.17 -8.94 6.50
CA MET A 38 0.32 -9.13 5.13
C MET A 38 1.00 -10.48 4.93
N LEU A 39 1.82 -10.91 5.90
CA LEU A 39 2.50 -12.21 5.85
C LEU A 39 1.50 -13.36 5.82
N ALA A 40 0.38 -13.24 6.52
CA ALA A 40 -0.68 -14.25 6.57
C ALA A 40 -1.34 -14.49 5.20
N LEU A 41 -1.27 -13.53 4.27
CA LEU A 41 -1.72 -13.69 2.88
C LEU A 41 -0.74 -14.54 2.03
N GLY A 42 0.49 -14.75 2.49
CA GLY A 42 1.48 -15.57 1.79
C GLY A 42 1.30 -17.06 2.03
N GLU A 43 1.91 -17.91 1.20
CA GLU A 43 1.85 -19.37 1.37
C GLU A 43 2.53 -19.83 2.68
N PRO A 44 1.89 -20.67 3.53
CA PRO A 44 2.40 -21.01 4.86
C PRO A 44 3.83 -21.58 4.89
N ALA A 45 4.19 -22.39 3.89
CA ALA A 45 5.54 -22.94 3.77
C ALA A 45 6.60 -21.84 3.56
N ARG A 46 6.26 -20.83 2.76
CA ARG A 46 7.14 -19.70 2.44
C ARG A 46 7.19 -18.66 3.55
N GLN A 47 6.11 -18.51 4.34
CA GLN A 47 6.08 -17.59 5.49
C GLN A 47 7.24 -17.85 6.47
N ARG A 48 7.56 -19.11 6.75
CA ARG A 48 8.67 -19.47 7.66
C ARG A 48 10.03 -19.07 7.10
N THR A 49 10.27 -19.38 5.83
CA THR A 49 11.53 -19.02 5.14
C THR A 49 11.69 -17.51 5.09
N LEU A 50 10.61 -16.79 4.80
CA LEU A 50 10.59 -15.35 4.73
C LEU A 50 10.80 -14.70 6.10
N ALA A 51 10.15 -15.22 7.16
CA ALA A 51 10.34 -14.74 8.52
C ALA A 51 11.81 -14.85 8.95
N ARG A 52 12.49 -15.95 8.60
CA ARG A 52 13.93 -16.14 8.84
C ARG A 52 14.79 -15.12 8.06
N ARG A 53 14.42 -14.81 6.81
CA ARG A 53 15.13 -13.82 5.98
C ARG A 53 14.95 -12.40 6.51
N VAL A 54 13.74 -12.02 6.92
CA VAL A 54 13.41 -10.70 7.47
C VAL A 54 14.05 -10.46 8.86
N ALA A 55 14.28 -11.53 9.62
CA ALA A 55 14.99 -11.47 10.90
C ALA A 55 16.49 -11.17 10.76
N LYS A 56 17.08 -11.33 9.56
CA LYS A 56 18.48 -10.95 9.32
C LYS A 56 18.65 -9.43 9.37
N PRO A 57 19.87 -8.90 9.62
CA PRO A 57 20.12 -7.46 9.70
C PRO A 57 19.66 -6.67 8.46
N ASP A 58 19.80 -7.25 7.27
CA ASP A 58 19.40 -6.71 5.97
C ASP A 58 17.93 -6.97 5.61
N GLY A 59 17.22 -7.74 6.44
CA GLY A 59 15.85 -8.19 6.19
C GLY A 59 14.79 -7.08 6.18
N GLY A 60 15.11 -5.90 6.74
CA GLY A 60 14.20 -4.75 6.71
C GLY A 60 13.89 -4.26 5.30
N ALA A 61 14.88 -4.27 4.40
CA ALA A 61 14.67 -3.86 3.01
C ALA A 61 13.73 -4.81 2.26
N LEU A 62 13.83 -6.12 2.54
CA LEU A 62 12.92 -7.12 1.99
C LEU A 62 11.50 -6.94 2.52
N GLN A 63 11.36 -6.65 3.81
CA GLN A 63 10.06 -6.36 4.43
C GLN A 63 9.41 -5.13 3.77
N SER A 64 10.12 -4.02 3.66
CA SER A 64 9.61 -2.78 3.04
C SER A 64 9.28 -2.96 1.57
N LEU A 65 10.06 -3.75 0.82
CA LEU A 65 9.74 -4.09 -0.57
C LEU A 65 8.38 -4.78 -0.67
N ILE A 66 8.18 -5.84 0.12
CA ILE A 66 6.96 -6.65 0.06
C ILE A 66 5.75 -5.80 0.46
N VAL A 67 5.84 -5.10 1.60
CA VAL A 67 4.77 -4.20 2.06
C VAL A 67 4.47 -3.13 1.03
N GLY A 68 5.50 -2.50 0.46
CA GLY A 68 5.35 -1.48 -0.57
C GLY A 68 4.62 -1.99 -1.82
N ARG A 69 4.93 -3.19 -2.31
CA ARG A 69 4.25 -3.76 -3.48
C ARG A 69 2.79 -4.10 -3.23
N LEU A 70 2.47 -4.66 -2.06
CA LEU A 70 1.09 -4.94 -1.67
C LEU A 70 0.29 -3.63 -1.49
N LEU A 71 0.92 -2.61 -0.89
CA LEU A 71 0.34 -1.28 -0.74
C LEU A 71 0.07 -0.61 -2.09
N GLU A 72 1.01 -0.67 -3.04
CA GLU A 72 0.84 -0.14 -4.40
C GLU A 72 -0.40 -0.74 -5.08
N VAL A 73 -0.60 -2.04 -4.94
CA VAL A 73 -1.79 -2.73 -5.48
C VAL A 73 -3.07 -2.19 -4.83
N ALA A 74 -3.12 -2.13 -3.50
CA ALA A 74 -4.28 -1.61 -2.75
C ALA A 74 -4.59 -0.15 -3.12
N GLN A 75 -3.58 0.72 -3.19
CA GLN A 75 -3.71 2.11 -3.61
C GLN A 75 -4.23 2.23 -5.06
N GLY A 76 -3.88 1.29 -5.94
CA GLY A 76 -4.46 1.20 -7.28
C GLY A 76 -6.00 1.04 -7.28
N PHE A 77 -6.55 0.26 -6.34
CA PHE A 77 -8.01 0.15 -6.18
C PHE A 77 -8.62 1.43 -5.62
N VAL A 78 -7.95 2.08 -4.68
CA VAL A 78 -8.44 3.33 -4.08
C VAL A 78 -8.50 4.44 -5.11
N ARG A 79 -7.50 4.56 -6.01
CA ARG A 79 -7.55 5.49 -7.15
C ARG A 79 -8.77 5.25 -8.03
N ARG A 80 -9.03 4.00 -8.41
CA ARG A 80 -10.24 3.64 -9.19
C ARG A 80 -11.53 3.98 -8.46
N LYS A 81 -11.58 3.81 -7.14
CA LYS A 81 -12.75 4.19 -6.32
C LYS A 81 -12.94 5.72 -6.26
N LEU A 82 -11.86 6.49 -6.28
CA LEU A 82 -11.92 7.96 -6.34
C LEU A 82 -12.35 8.48 -7.72
N ASP A 83 -12.03 7.75 -8.79
CA ASP A 83 -12.47 8.08 -10.15
C ASP A 83 -13.98 7.84 -10.34
N ASP A 84 -14.58 6.93 -9.56
CA ASP A 84 -16.03 6.68 -9.51
C ASP A 84 -16.73 7.52 -8.43
N GLU A 85 -16.92 8.82 -8.72
CA GLU A 85 -17.55 9.75 -7.79
C GLU A 85 -18.98 9.33 -7.39
N VAL A 86 -19.76 8.80 -8.34
CA VAL A 86 -21.14 8.39 -8.09
C VAL A 86 -21.17 7.18 -7.16
N GLY A 87 -20.37 6.14 -7.45
CA GLY A 87 -20.25 4.98 -6.59
C GLY A 87 -19.72 5.33 -5.20
N LEU A 88 -18.78 6.27 -5.10
CA LEU A 88 -18.28 6.76 -3.81
C LEU A 88 -19.37 7.44 -2.98
N ARG A 89 -20.23 8.29 -3.60
CA ARG A 89 -21.38 8.91 -2.90
C ARG A 89 -22.37 7.88 -2.39
N VAL A 90 -22.73 6.92 -3.23
CA VAL A 90 -23.68 5.85 -2.87
C VAL A 90 -23.13 5.01 -1.71
N ALA A 91 -21.85 4.63 -1.77
CA ALA A 91 -21.19 3.92 -0.68
C ALA A 91 -21.15 4.75 0.61
N ALA A 92 -20.79 6.04 0.53
CA ALA A 92 -20.74 6.91 1.70
C ALA A 92 -22.09 7.00 2.41
N THR A 93 -23.18 7.20 1.65
CA THR A 93 -24.55 7.22 2.21
C THR A 93 -24.92 5.90 2.87
N ARG A 94 -24.58 4.76 2.25
CA ARG A 94 -24.82 3.43 2.83
C ARG A 94 -24.07 3.23 4.14
N ASP A 95 -22.85 3.76 4.22
CA ASP A 95 -21.99 3.65 5.40
C ASP A 95 -22.29 4.74 6.46
N GLY A 96 -23.31 5.58 6.23
CA GLY A 96 -23.68 6.67 7.15
C GLY A 96 -22.64 7.81 7.22
N SER A 97 -21.79 7.95 6.22
CA SER A 97 -20.74 8.96 6.13
C SER A 97 -21.04 10.00 5.05
N SER A 98 -20.46 11.20 5.18
CA SER A 98 -20.53 12.18 4.09
C SER A 98 -19.59 11.77 2.95
N TYR A 99 -19.92 12.19 1.73
CA TYR A 99 -19.04 12.01 0.58
C TYR A 99 -17.64 12.59 0.81
N LEU A 100 -17.55 13.74 1.47
CA LEU A 100 -16.27 14.41 1.73
C LEU A 100 -15.43 13.63 2.74
N ASP A 101 -16.04 13.09 3.80
CA ASP A 101 -15.33 12.27 4.78
C ASP A 101 -14.81 10.99 4.15
N ALA A 102 -15.68 10.30 3.38
CA ALA A 102 -15.29 9.09 2.65
C ALA A 102 -14.13 9.38 1.68
N ARG A 103 -14.21 10.50 0.93
CA ARG A 103 -13.15 10.92 0.00
C ARG A 103 -11.86 11.29 0.71
N MET A 104 -11.92 12.02 1.83
CA MET A 104 -10.75 12.40 2.61
C MET A 104 -10.00 11.15 3.08
N ARG A 105 -10.71 10.20 3.68
CA ARG A 105 -10.13 8.95 4.16
C ARG A 105 -9.43 8.15 3.06
N LEU A 106 -9.99 8.12 1.84
CA LEU A 106 -9.33 7.49 0.70
C LEU A 106 -8.04 8.23 0.28
N LEU A 107 -8.04 9.56 0.32
CA LEU A 107 -6.86 10.36 0.00
C LEU A 107 -5.75 10.19 1.06
N GLU A 108 -6.11 10.15 2.34
CA GLU A 108 -5.18 9.88 3.44
C GLU A 108 -4.47 8.53 3.24
N PHE A 109 -5.21 7.48 2.88
CA PHE A 109 -4.61 6.17 2.58
C PHE A 109 -3.70 6.19 1.33
N LEU A 110 -3.98 7.04 0.33
CA LEU A 110 -3.10 7.20 -0.84
C LEU A 110 -1.76 7.87 -0.50
N ASP A 111 -1.68 8.55 0.63
CA ASP A 111 -0.45 9.18 1.13
C ASP A 111 0.32 8.27 2.09
N THR A 112 -0.26 7.15 2.53
CA THR A 112 0.41 6.11 3.32
C THR A 112 1.59 5.50 2.57
N ALA A 113 2.68 5.24 3.31
CA ALA A 113 3.89 4.57 2.86
C ALA A 113 4.08 3.24 3.61
N ALA A 114 5.04 2.42 3.17
CA ALA A 114 5.24 1.09 3.76
C ALA A 114 5.60 1.11 5.26
N ASP A 115 6.21 2.19 5.74
CA ASP A 115 6.64 2.39 7.11
C ASP A 115 5.61 3.11 8.00
N SER A 116 4.60 3.75 7.41
CA SER A 116 3.46 4.37 8.11
C SER A 116 2.18 3.54 8.04
N LEU A 117 2.16 2.46 7.26
CA LEU A 117 1.01 1.57 7.12
C LEU A 117 0.62 0.92 8.46
N THR A 118 -0.64 1.12 8.85
CA THR A 118 -1.18 0.61 10.10
C THR A 118 -1.93 -0.73 9.92
N PRO A 119 -2.23 -1.46 11.02
CA PRO A 119 -3.08 -2.65 10.95
C PRO A 119 -4.50 -2.34 10.44
N ASP A 120 -5.07 -1.21 10.84
CA ASP A 120 -6.40 -0.79 10.42
C ASP A 120 -6.42 -0.53 8.90
N ASP A 121 -5.37 0.12 8.37
CA ASP A 121 -5.20 0.30 6.94
C ASP A 121 -5.14 -1.05 6.20
N CYS A 122 -4.44 -2.04 6.78
CA CYS A 122 -4.36 -3.38 6.21
C CYS A 122 -5.74 -4.04 6.13
N GLU A 123 -6.49 -4.05 7.22
CA GLU A 123 -7.81 -4.66 7.31
C GLU A 123 -8.80 -4.01 6.33
N GLU A 124 -8.69 -2.70 6.19
CA GLU A 124 -9.66 -1.93 5.44
C GLU A 124 -9.35 -1.85 3.94
N PHE A 125 -8.07 -1.68 3.58
CA PHE A 125 -7.64 -1.41 2.21
C PHE A 125 -6.84 -2.52 1.56
N VAL A 126 -6.15 -3.38 2.32
CA VAL A 126 -5.27 -4.40 1.72
C VAL A 126 -5.94 -5.76 1.68
N LEU A 127 -6.34 -6.28 2.83
CA LEU A 127 -6.91 -7.63 2.99
C LEU A 127 -8.15 -7.87 2.11
N PRO A 128 -9.05 -6.90 1.89
CA PRO A 128 -10.23 -7.12 1.06
C PRO A 128 -9.92 -7.20 -0.44
N ARG A 129 -8.74 -6.76 -0.91
CA ARG A 129 -8.37 -6.77 -2.34
C ARG A 129 -7.35 -7.83 -2.71
N ILE A 130 -6.60 -8.35 -1.75
CA ILE A 130 -5.53 -9.31 -2.00
C ILE A 130 -5.91 -10.66 -1.40
N ALA A 131 -5.97 -11.67 -2.26
CA ALA A 131 -6.29 -13.04 -1.86
C ALA A 131 -5.05 -13.77 -1.36
N ALA A 132 -3.96 -13.66 -2.13
CA ALA A 132 -2.69 -14.28 -1.82
C ALA A 132 -1.54 -13.55 -2.51
N TRP A 133 -0.31 -13.79 -2.07
CA TRP A 133 0.88 -13.33 -2.79
C TRP A 133 2.06 -14.29 -2.59
N ASP A 134 3.05 -14.15 -3.47
CA ASP A 134 4.31 -14.88 -3.41
C ASP A 134 5.46 -14.02 -3.94
N ILE A 135 6.69 -14.35 -3.52
CA ILE A 135 7.91 -13.69 -3.96
C ILE A 135 8.99 -14.73 -4.28
N GLU A 136 9.65 -14.55 -5.42
CA GLU A 136 10.90 -15.23 -5.72
C GLU A 136 12.07 -14.43 -5.15
N LEU A 137 12.78 -14.99 -4.15
CA LEU A 137 13.72 -14.23 -3.33
C LEU A 137 14.96 -13.75 -4.09
N GLU A 138 15.39 -14.48 -5.12
CA GLU A 138 16.56 -14.12 -5.94
C GLU A 138 16.25 -12.97 -6.89
N THR A 139 15.14 -13.08 -7.64
CA THR A 139 14.73 -12.07 -8.64
C THR A 139 13.94 -10.92 -8.03
N ARG A 140 13.43 -11.10 -6.80
CA ARG A 140 12.47 -10.22 -6.11
C ARG A 140 11.17 -10.03 -6.90
N ALA A 141 10.87 -10.92 -7.85
CA ALA A 141 9.63 -10.91 -8.60
C ALA A 141 8.48 -11.32 -7.66
N MET A 142 7.40 -10.54 -7.67
CA MET A 142 6.20 -10.82 -6.87
C MET A 142 5.02 -11.18 -7.74
N ARG A 143 4.30 -12.24 -7.34
CA ARG A 143 3.00 -12.61 -7.87
C ARG A 143 1.96 -12.26 -6.83
N ILE A 144 0.94 -11.49 -7.21
CA ILE A 144 -0.13 -11.05 -6.32
C ILE A 144 -1.45 -11.49 -6.94
N VAL A 145 -2.25 -12.22 -6.17
CA VAL A 145 -3.58 -12.70 -6.56
C VAL A 145 -4.61 -11.77 -5.93
N LEU A 146 -5.47 -11.20 -6.76
CA LEU A 146 -6.51 -10.27 -6.33
C LEU A 146 -7.76 -11.05 -5.89
N ARG A 147 -8.51 -10.49 -4.93
CA ARG A 147 -9.86 -10.96 -4.62
C ARG A 147 -10.82 -10.46 -5.70
N SER A 148 -11.67 -11.35 -6.19
CA SER A 148 -12.82 -11.07 -7.05
C SER A 148 -13.97 -10.48 -6.26
#